data_AF-A0A5E4DE12-F1
#
_entry.id   AF-A0A5E4DE12-F1
#
_cell.length_a   1.000
_cell.length_b   1.000
_cell.length_c   1.000
_cell.angle_alpha   90.00
_cell.angle_beta   90.00
_cell.angle_gamma   90.00
#
_symmetry.space_group_name_H-M   'P 1'
#
loop_
_entity.id
_entity.type
_entity.pdbx_description
1 polymer ?
#
loop_
_entity_poly.entity_id
_entity_poly.type
_entity_poly.pdbx_seq_one_letter_code
_entity_poly.pdbx_strand_id
1 'polypeptide(L)' 'MVVQGSVDTRDIRVGVRLEPFLHQVGGHLSVMKYDEHTVCKPLISQEQRFYESLPLAMKRFTPQYK' A
#
# COMPACT_ATOMS: atom_id res chain seq x y z
N MET A 1 -14.61 3.57 2.29
CA MET A 1 -15.27 4.90 2.38
C MET A 1 -15.01 5.63 1.08
N VAL A 2 -16.07 5.97 0.33
CA VAL A 2 -15.98 6.81 -0.87
C VAL A 2 -15.96 8.25 -0.39
N VAL A 3 -14.90 9.01 -0.70
CA VAL A 3 -14.86 10.46 -0.44
C VAL A 3 -15.11 11.15 -1.78
N GLN A 4 -16.30 11.74 -1.92
CA GLN A 4 -16.64 12.67 -3.01
C GLN A 4 -15.85 13.97 -2.82
N GLY A 5 -15.33 14.51 -3.92
CA GLY A 5 -14.39 15.63 -3.92
C GLY A 5 -15.03 17.00 -3.71
N SER A 6 -14.24 17.90 -3.12
CA SER A 6 -14.33 19.34 -3.26
C SER A 6 -12.89 19.90 -3.29
N VAL A 7 -12.60 20.74 -4.28
CA VAL A 7 -11.28 21.36 -4.48
C VAL A 7 -11.25 22.68 -3.69
N ASP A 8 -10.40 22.79 -2.67
CA ASP A 8 -10.16 24.04 -1.93
C ASP A 8 -8.65 24.38 -1.88
N THR A 9 -8.26 25.35 -2.68
CA THR A 9 -6.89 25.75 -3.04
C THR A 9 -6.08 26.34 -1.89
N ARG A 10 -5.70 25.56 -0.86
CA ARG A 10 -4.65 25.90 0.13
C ARG A 10 -3.99 24.61 0.65
N ASP A 11 -2.75 24.35 0.22
CA ASP A 11 -1.89 23.21 0.62
C ASP A 11 -2.66 21.90 0.88
N ILE A 12 -3.48 21.51 -0.11
CA ILE A 12 -4.24 20.27 -0.03
C ILE A 12 -3.20 19.16 -0.19
N ARG A 13 -2.95 18.40 0.87
CA ARG A 13 -2.44 17.03 0.69
C ARG A 13 -3.50 16.30 -0.13
N VAL A 14 -3.35 16.32 -1.45
CA VAL A 14 -4.24 15.63 -2.37
C VAL A 14 -4.15 14.17 -1.99
N GLY A 15 -5.17 13.69 -1.29
CA GLY A 15 -5.22 12.30 -0.86
C GLY A 15 -5.10 11.40 -2.09
N VAL A 16 -4.26 10.37 -2.01
CA VAL A 16 -4.17 9.40 -3.10
C VAL A 16 -5.37 8.47 -3.01
N ARG A 17 -6.12 8.38 -4.12
CA ARG A 17 -7.24 7.44 -4.21
C ARG A 17 -6.68 6.02 -4.35
N LEU A 18 -7.05 5.17 -3.41
CA LEU A 18 -6.78 3.75 -3.46
C LEU A 18 -7.92 3.00 -4.11
N GLU A 19 -7.61 2.00 -4.93
CA GLU A 19 -8.59 1.14 -5.59
C GLU A 19 -8.41 -0.32 -5.15
N PRO A 20 -9.46 -1.16 -5.12
CA PRO A 20 -9.29 -2.57 -4.82
C PRO A 20 -8.31 -3.25 -5.80
N PHE A 21 -7.37 -4.05 -5.27
CA PHE A 21 -6.46 -4.79 -6.12
C PHE A 21 -7.13 -6.05 -6.68
N LEU A 22 -7.49 -6.02 -7.97
CA LEU A 22 -8.27 -7.07 -8.64
C LEU A 22 -7.59 -8.45 -8.66
N HIS A 23 -6.26 -8.51 -8.57
CA HIS A 23 -5.50 -9.76 -8.64
C HIS A 23 -5.22 -10.35 -7.25
N GLN A 24 -5.99 -9.97 -6.22
CA GLN A 24 -5.91 -10.63 -4.91
C GLN A 24 -6.46 -12.05 -5.01
N VAL A 25 -5.59 -13.04 -4.85
CA VAL A 25 -5.92 -14.48 -4.96
C VAL A 25 -6.14 -15.19 -3.62
N GLY A 26 -6.01 -14.49 -2.48
CA GLY A 26 -6.22 -15.07 -1.16
C GLY A 26 -6.03 -14.09 0.01
N GLY A 27 -6.19 -14.59 1.23
CA GLY A 27 -6.06 -13.82 2.48
C GLY A 27 -7.33 -13.03 2.87
N HIS A 28 -7.50 -12.78 4.17
CA HIS A 28 -8.65 -12.03 4.71
C HIS A 28 -8.46 -10.50 4.73
N LEU A 29 -7.22 -10.03 4.55
CA LEU A 29 -6.89 -8.60 4.57
C LEU A 29 -7.03 -8.02 3.16
N SER A 30 -7.66 -6.85 3.05
CA SER A 30 -7.77 -6.13 1.77
C SER A 30 -6.41 -5.65 1.28
N VAL A 31 -6.15 -5.87 -0.01
CA VAL A 31 -5.02 -5.25 -0.71
C VAL A 31 -5.57 -4.17 -1.66
N MET A 32 -4.97 -2.99 -1.60
CA MET A 32 -5.41 -1.83 -2.38
C MET A 32 -4.31 -1.41 -3.34
N LYS A 33 -4.63 -1.11 -4.60
CA LYS A 33 -3.72 -0.52 -5.57
C LYS A 33 -3.48 0.96 -5.25
N TYR A 34 -2.21 1.34 -5.12
CA TYR A 34 -1.77 2.74 -4.96
C TYR A 34 -1.37 3.33 -6.32
N ASP A 35 -0.54 2.61 -7.07
CA ASP A 35 -0.13 2.94 -8.44
C ASP A 35 0.03 1.65 -9.28
N GLU A 36 0.66 1.72 -10.45
CA GLU A 36 0.87 0.56 -11.33
C GLU A 36 1.74 -0.55 -10.71
N HIS A 37 2.66 -0.20 -9.80
CA HIS A 37 3.69 -1.08 -9.26
C HIS A 37 3.67 -1.19 -7.74
N THR A 38 2.77 -0.47 -7.06
CA THR A 38 2.69 -0.39 -5.61
C THR A 38 1.29 -0.72 -5.14
N VAL A 39 1.20 -1.62 -4.16
CA VAL A 39 -0.03 -1.94 -3.43
C VAL A 39 0.11 -1.55 -1.96
N CYS A 40 -0.98 -1.13 -1.35
CA CYS A 40 -1.11 -0.91 0.08
C CYS A 40 -1.82 -2.11 0.73
N LYS A 41 -1.34 -2.45 1.92
CA LYS A 41 -1.95 -3.42 2.82
C LYS A 41 -2.13 -2.76 4.20
N PRO A 42 -3.13 -3.15 5.00
CA PRO A 42 -3.19 -2.77 6.41
C PRO A 42 -1.87 -3.07 7.11
N LEU A 43 -1.39 -2.11 7.91
CA LEU A 43 -0.13 -2.25 8.62
C LEU A 43 -0.23 -3.36 9.67
N ILE A 44 0.58 -4.39 9.54
CA ILE A 44 0.75 -5.44 10.56
C ILE A 44 2.16 -5.29 11.14
N SER A 45 2.28 -4.96 12.42
CA SER A 45 3.58 -4.63 13.03
C SER A 45 4.63 -5.73 12.88
N GLN A 46 4.21 -7.00 12.87
CA GLN A 46 5.13 -8.12 12.68
C GLN A 46 5.68 -8.17 11.25
N GLU A 47 4.85 -7.90 10.24
CA GLU A 47 5.25 -7.85 8.84
C GLU A 47 6.14 -6.65 8.55
N GLN A 48 5.82 -5.48 9.13
CA GLN A 48 6.70 -4.30 9.07
C GLN A 48 8.11 -4.64 9.59
N ARG A 49 8.20 -5.22 10.80
CA ARG A 49 9.51 -5.62 11.37
C ARG A 49 10.24 -6.62 10.48
N PHE A 50 9.52 -7.53 9.82
CA PHE A 50 10.10 -8.47 8.87
C PHE A 50 10.75 -7.73 7.68
N TYR A 51 10.04 -6.78 7.07
CA TYR A 51 10.59 -5.99 5.96
C TYR A 51 11.75 -5.08 6.41
N GLU A 52 11.66 -4.48 7.60
CA GLU A 52 12.73 -3.62 8.16
C GLU A 52 14.01 -4.40 8.51
N SER A 53 13.88 -5.67 8.90
CA SER A 53 15.00 -6.55 9.26
C SER A 53 15.50 -7.44 8.11
N LEU A 54 14.97 -7.27 6.90
CA LEU A 54 15.23 -8.17 5.77
C LEU A 54 16.72 -8.12 5.34
N PRO A 55 17.43 -9.27 5.28
CA PRO A 55 18.80 -9.29 4.77
C PRO A 55 18.90 -8.81 3.32
N LEU A 56 20.00 -8.12 2.98
CA LEU A 56 20.24 -7.59 1.61
C LEU A 56 20.10 -8.66 0.53
N ALA A 57 20.59 -9.87 0.79
CA ALA A 57 20.50 -11.01 -0.13
C ALA A 57 19.05 -11.40 -0.47
N MET A 58 18.11 -11.13 0.43
CA MET A 58 16.69 -11.48 0.26
C MET A 58 15.90 -10.40 -0.46
N LYS A 59 16.35 -9.13 -0.48
CA LYS A 59 15.58 -8.01 -1.05
C LYS A 59 15.21 -8.20 -2.52
N ARG A 60 16.05 -8.90 -3.30
CA ARG A 60 15.78 -9.20 -4.73
C ARG A 60 14.67 -10.23 -4.95
N PHE A 61 14.29 -10.96 -3.90
CA PHE A 61 13.28 -12.02 -3.93
C PHE A 61 12.01 -11.65 -3.17
N THR A 62 11.96 -10.46 -2.58
CA THR A 62 10.80 -9.95 -1.84
C THR A 62 10.27 -8.66 -2.48
N PRO A 63 9.00 -8.31 -2.29
CA PRO A 63 8.50 -6.99 -2.63
C PRO A 63 9.31 -5.89 -1.92
N GLN A 64 9.43 -4.73 -2.58
CA GLN A 64 10.02 -3.56 -1.95
C GLN A 64 9.01 -2.94 -0.97
N TYR A 65 9.46 -2.65 0.26
CA TYR A 65 8.68 -1.93 1.25
C TYR A 65 8.97 -0.42 1.15
N LYS A 66 7.91 0.40 1.15
CA LYS A 66 7.95 1.87 1.02
C LYS A 66 7.08 2.51 2.10
#